data_AF-A0A534VL65-F1
#
_entry.id   AF-A0A534VL65-F1
#
_cell.length_a   1.000
_cell.length_b   1.000
_cell.length_c   1.000
_cell.angle_alpha   90.00
_cell.angle_beta   90.00
_cell.angle_gamma   90.00
#
_symmetry.space_group_name_H-M   'P 1'
#
loop_
_entity.id
_entity.type
_entity.pdbx_description
1 polymer ?
#
loop_
_entity_poly.entity_id
_entity_poly.type
_entity_poly.pdbx_seq_one_letter_code
_entity_poly.pdbx_strand_id
1 'polypeptide(L)'
;MESIKHAVAETAGREVLRLLNAVERGDHDAIDGTQALAQFERLTRDLHPVPFLEVAREALEYLSRPQRLALAELLQARARYSDLTAPGLMKQGLQDPGEIALALQALHREDPELVVQLLGSEFRDLPVMKLTLAALAGVAARRSVIPPDQRR
;
A
#
# COMPACT_ATOMS: atom_id res chain seq x y z
N MET A 1 3.04 -17.78 -27.83
CA MET A 1 2.57 -17.32 -26.50
C MET A 1 3.40 -16.15 -25.92
N GLU A 2 4.49 -15.70 -26.57
CA GLU A 2 5.32 -14.59 -26.07
C GLU A 2 4.71 -13.18 -26.22
N SER A 3 3.86 -12.97 -27.23
CA SER A 3 3.25 -11.66 -27.52
C SER A 3 2.27 -11.18 -26.43
N ILE A 4 1.58 -12.12 -25.77
CA ILE A 4 0.61 -11.80 -24.71
C ILE A 4 1.34 -11.39 -23.42
N LYS A 5 2.46 -12.04 -23.09
CA LYS A 5 3.24 -11.70 -21.88
C LYS A 5 3.84 -10.30 -21.96
N HIS A 6 4.32 -9.90 -23.14
CA HIS A 6 4.82 -8.54 -23.38
C HIS A 6 3.72 -7.48 -23.26
N ALA A 7 2.59 -7.69 -23.93
CA ALA A 7 1.47 -6.75 -23.88
C ALA A 7 0.88 -6.60 -22.46
N VAL A 8 0.85 -7.69 -21.68
CA VAL A 8 0.42 -7.68 -20.28
C VAL A 8 1.42 -6.93 -19.40
N ALA A 9 2.72 -7.12 -19.60
CA ALA A 9 3.77 -6.39 -18.88
C ALA A 9 3.77 -4.89 -19.21
N GLU A 10 3.58 -4.51 -20.48
CA GLU A 10 3.48 -3.11 -20.91
C GLU A 10 2.20 -2.41 -20.40
N THR A 11 1.10 -3.14 -20.31
CA THR A 11 -0.17 -2.60 -19.79
C THR A 11 -0.11 -2.45 -18.27
N ALA A 12 0.41 -3.46 -17.57
CA ALA A 12 0.67 -3.40 -16.14
C ALA A 12 1.66 -2.27 -15.81
N GLY A 13 2.75 -2.11 -16.58
CA GLY A 13 3.71 -1.03 -16.39
C GLY A 13 3.10 0.37 -16.53
N ARG A 14 2.23 0.60 -17.52
CA ARG A 14 1.51 1.87 -17.68
C ARG A 14 0.55 2.15 -16.52
N GLU A 15 -0.13 1.12 -16.02
CA GLU A 15 -1.02 1.25 -14.88
C GLU A 15 -0.28 1.63 -13.60
N VAL A 16 0.87 0.99 -13.35
CA VAL A 16 1.76 1.29 -12.22
C VAL A 16 2.27 2.71 -12.27
N LEU A 17 2.76 3.14 -13.43
CA LEU A 17 3.22 4.51 -13.62
C LEU A 17 2.10 5.51 -13.40
N ARG A 18 0.89 5.24 -13.88
CA ARG A 18 -0.28 6.09 -13.64
C ARG A 18 -0.60 6.24 -12.15
N LEU A 19 -0.62 5.14 -11.40
CA LEU A 19 -0.90 5.17 -9.96
C LEU A 19 0.18 5.95 -9.20
N LEU A 20 1.46 5.67 -9.44
CA LEU A 20 2.56 6.38 -8.78
C LEU A 20 2.57 7.88 -9.13
N ASN A 21 2.33 8.25 -10.39
CA ASN A 21 2.22 9.66 -10.79
C ASN A 21 1.02 10.37 -10.13
N ALA A 22 -0.08 9.67 -9.89
CA ALA A 22 -1.21 10.23 -9.14
C ALA A 22 -0.82 10.47 -7.67
N VAL A 23 -0.13 9.51 -7.05
CA VAL A 23 0.37 9.65 -5.67
C VAL A 23 1.37 10.80 -5.54
N GLU A 24 2.36 10.89 -6.43
CA GLU A 24 3.39 11.95 -6.43
C GLU A 24 2.79 13.36 -6.56
N ARG A 25 1.68 13.48 -7.30
CA ARG A 25 0.94 14.75 -7.44
C ARG A 25 -0.08 15.00 -6.32
N GLY A 26 -0.29 14.02 -5.44
CA GLY A 26 -1.35 14.06 -4.43
C GLY A 26 -2.77 14.01 -5.01
N ASP A 27 -2.90 13.56 -6.27
CA ASP A 27 -4.14 13.55 -7.06
C ASP A 27 -4.98 12.33 -6.72
N HIS A 28 -5.70 12.40 -5.58
CA HIS A 28 -6.57 11.32 -5.12
C HIS A 28 -7.84 11.15 -5.95
N ASP A 29 -8.26 12.17 -6.71
CA ASP A 29 -9.45 12.13 -7.56
C ASP A 29 -9.22 11.25 -8.80
N ALA A 30 -7.96 11.16 -9.27
CA ALA A 30 -7.55 10.22 -10.31
C ALA A 30 -7.45 8.75 -9.83
N ILE A 31 -7.70 8.48 -8.54
CA ILE A 31 -7.57 7.14 -7.94
C ILE A 31 -8.96 6.61 -7.57
N ASP A 32 -9.30 5.44 -8.10
CA ASP A 32 -10.42 4.64 -7.64
C ASP A 32 -9.97 3.77 -6.46
N GLY A 33 -10.59 3.95 -5.28
CA GLY A 33 -10.18 3.25 -4.06
C GLY A 33 -10.43 1.74 -4.12
N THR A 34 -11.48 1.30 -4.83
CA THR A 34 -11.83 -0.11 -4.99
C THR A 34 -10.82 -0.81 -5.90
N GLN A 35 -10.45 -0.18 -7.01
CA GLN A 35 -9.41 -0.70 -7.91
C GLN A 35 -8.04 -0.70 -7.23
N ALA A 36 -7.68 0.37 -6.52
CA ALA A 36 -6.40 0.46 -5.80
C ALA A 36 -6.28 -0.62 -4.73
N LEU A 37 -7.36 -0.90 -3.98
CA LEU A 37 -7.41 -2.01 -3.01
C LEU A 37 -7.23 -3.37 -3.68
N ALA A 38 -7.98 -3.64 -4.75
CA ALA A 38 -7.87 -4.92 -5.47
C ALA A 38 -6.47 -5.13 -6.04
N GLN A 39 -5.83 -4.07 -6.54
CA GLN A 39 -4.44 -4.13 -7.01
C GLN A 39 -3.46 -4.39 -5.87
N PHE A 40 -3.61 -3.67 -4.75
CA PHE A 40 -2.82 -3.90 -3.55
C PHE A 40 -2.91 -5.38 -3.12
N GLU A 41 -4.11 -5.89 -2.88
CA GLU A 41 -4.35 -7.27 -2.46
C GLU A 41 -3.69 -8.28 -3.42
N ARG A 42 -3.95 -8.14 -4.72
CA ARG A 42 -3.38 -9.01 -5.76
C ARG A 42 -1.86 -9.04 -5.76
N LEU A 43 -1.21 -7.92 -5.48
CA LEU A 43 0.23 -7.76 -5.58
C LEU A 43 0.96 -8.08 -4.27
N THR A 44 0.29 -7.97 -3.13
CA THR A 44 0.93 -8.10 -1.82
C THR A 44 0.54 -9.34 -1.05
N ARG A 45 -0.61 -9.99 -1.33
CA ARG A 45 -1.13 -11.14 -0.57
C ARG A 45 -0.07 -12.23 -0.35
N ASP A 46 0.63 -12.64 -1.41
CA ASP A 46 1.61 -13.73 -1.35
C ASP A 46 3.04 -13.25 -1.05
N LEU A 47 3.25 -11.96 -0.76
CA LEU A 47 4.58 -11.48 -0.42
C LEU A 47 5.00 -11.98 0.96
N HIS A 48 6.23 -12.47 1.03
CA HIS A 48 6.85 -12.74 2.33
C HIS A 48 6.90 -11.46 3.19
N PRO A 49 6.81 -11.54 4.53
CA PRO A 49 6.75 -10.35 5.39
C PRO A 49 7.92 -9.36 5.21
N VAL A 50 9.12 -9.84 4.86
CA VAL A 50 10.30 -8.98 4.61
C VAL A 50 10.11 -8.08 3.37
N PRO A 51 9.88 -8.60 2.15
CA PRO A 51 9.61 -7.76 1.00
C PRO A 51 8.33 -6.92 1.14
N PHE A 52 7.31 -7.41 1.88
CA PHE A 52 6.14 -6.61 2.21
C PHE A 52 6.49 -5.35 3.03
N LEU A 53 7.33 -5.48 4.06
CA LEU A 53 7.79 -4.35 4.87
C LEU A 53 8.50 -3.29 4.02
N GLU A 54 9.36 -3.73 3.09
CA GLU A 54 10.07 -2.82 2.20
C GLU A 54 9.12 -2.08 1.26
N VAL A 55 8.13 -2.79 0.68
CA VAL A 55 7.06 -2.19 -0.13
C VAL A 55 6.29 -1.15 0.67
N ALA A 56 5.84 -1.52 1.89
CA ALA A 56 5.04 -0.65 2.73
C ALA A 56 5.80 0.60 3.14
N ARG A 57 7.06 0.45 3.57
CA ARG A 57 7.91 1.58 3.97
C ARG A 57 8.10 2.55 2.81
N GLU A 58 8.49 2.05 1.65
CA GLU A 58 8.74 2.87 0.46
C GLU A 58 7.45 3.54 -0.05
N ALA A 59 6.32 2.84 -0.05
CA ALA A 59 5.02 3.42 -0.40
C ALA A 59 4.63 4.58 0.52
N LEU A 60 4.88 4.45 1.83
CA LEU A 60 4.56 5.49 2.81
C LEU A 60 5.48 6.72 2.71
N GLU A 61 6.66 6.61 2.09
CA GLU A 61 7.53 7.75 1.82
C GLU A 61 6.95 8.70 0.76
N TYR A 62 6.05 8.21 -0.11
CA TYR A 62 5.32 9.06 -1.06
C TYR A 62 4.28 9.97 -0.38
N LEU A 63 3.85 9.63 0.83
CA LEU A 63 2.91 10.44 1.58
C LEU A 63 3.65 11.55 2.31
N SER A 64 3.10 12.76 2.31
CA SER A 64 3.59 13.85 3.16
C SER A 64 3.39 13.52 4.65
N ARG A 65 4.10 14.25 5.52
CA ARG A 65 3.97 14.08 6.97
C ARG A 65 2.51 14.25 7.48
N PRO A 66 1.75 15.29 7.07
CA PRO A 66 0.34 15.40 7.45
C PRO A 66 -0.52 14.23 6.95
N GLN A 67 -0.25 13.73 5.74
CA GLN A 67 -0.96 12.55 5.21
C GLN A 67 -0.64 11.29 6.01
N ARG A 68 0.62 11.06 6.40
CA ARG A 68 0.97 9.90 7.26
C ARG A 68 0.31 9.97 8.64
N LEU A 69 0.20 11.16 9.23
CA LEU A 69 -0.51 11.34 10.49
C LEU A 69 -2.01 11.03 10.33
N ALA A 70 -2.66 11.59 9.31
CA ALA A 70 -4.07 11.32 9.02
C ALA A 70 -4.32 9.83 8.71
N LEU A 71 -3.42 9.19 7.97
CA LEU A 71 -3.45 7.74 7.75
C LEU A 71 -3.39 6.99 9.07
N ALA A 72 -2.42 7.29 9.94
CA ALA A 72 -2.26 6.61 11.21
C ALA A 72 -3.50 6.75 12.10
N GLU A 73 -4.12 7.93 12.17
CA GLU A 73 -5.37 8.15 12.90
C GLU A 73 -6.51 7.30 12.34
N LEU A 74 -6.63 7.20 11.02
CA LEU A 74 -7.62 6.32 10.36
C LEU A 74 -7.37 4.84 10.67
N LEU A 75 -6.12 4.38 10.56
CA LEU A 75 -5.77 2.99 10.88
C LEU A 75 -6.05 2.68 12.35
N GLN A 76 -5.79 3.62 13.26
CA GLN A 76 -6.08 3.46 14.68
C GLN A 76 -7.58 3.40 14.96
N ALA A 77 -8.38 4.30 14.36
CA ALA A 77 -9.83 4.27 14.49
C ALA A 77 -10.41 2.96 13.96
N ARG A 78 -9.92 2.49 12.80
CA ARG A 78 -10.35 1.25 12.18
C ARG A 78 -9.98 0.03 13.01
N ALA A 79 -8.75 -0.04 13.50
CA ALA A 79 -8.28 -1.15 14.31
C ALA A 79 -9.10 -1.30 15.60
N ARG A 80 -9.48 -0.17 16.23
CA ARG A 80 -10.41 -0.19 17.38
C ARG A 80 -11.80 -0.72 17.02
N TYR A 81 -12.34 -0.33 15.86
CA TYR A 81 -13.67 -0.79 15.42
C TYR A 81 -13.69 -2.28 15.06
N SER A 82 -12.55 -2.83 14.63
CA SER A 82 -12.43 -4.22 14.17
C SER A 82 -11.77 -5.16 15.19
N ASP A 83 -11.51 -4.69 16.40
CA ASP A 83 -10.73 -5.41 17.42
C ASP A 83 -9.37 -5.93 16.90
N LEU A 84 -8.76 -5.22 15.94
CA LEU A 84 -7.45 -5.56 15.39
C LEU A 84 -6.34 -4.99 16.27
N THR A 85 -5.38 -5.83 16.61
CA THR A 85 -4.21 -5.43 17.40
C THR A 85 -2.94 -5.63 16.60
N ALA A 86 -2.13 -4.59 16.48
CA ALA A 86 -0.80 -4.66 15.90
C ALA A 86 0.19 -3.89 16.78
N PRO A 87 1.39 -4.44 17.06
CA PRO A 87 2.43 -3.74 17.81
C PRO A 87 2.73 -2.37 17.20
N GLY A 88 2.75 -1.33 18.03
CA GLY A 88 3.07 0.04 17.62
C GLY A 88 1.94 0.81 16.94
N LEU A 89 0.87 0.16 16.45
CA LEU A 89 -0.21 0.83 15.73
C LEU A 89 -0.94 1.87 16.59
N MET A 90 -1.13 1.59 17.87
CA MET A 90 -1.82 2.48 18.83
C MET A 90 -0.93 3.59 19.42
N LYS A 91 0.30 3.77 18.90
CA LYS A 91 1.21 4.82 19.37
C LYS A 91 0.63 6.20 19.06
N GLN A 92 0.58 7.08 20.07
CA GLN A 92 0.14 8.46 19.87
C GLN A 92 1.11 9.22 18.95
N GLY A 93 0.58 9.99 18.00
CA GLY A 93 1.38 10.79 17.06
C GLY A 93 2.18 9.95 16.04
N LEU A 94 1.77 8.70 15.82
CA LEU A 94 2.37 7.82 14.81
C LEU A 94 2.31 8.48 13.43
N GLN A 95 3.48 8.64 12.80
CA GLN A 95 3.61 9.26 11.48
C GLN A 95 4.90 8.86 10.74
N ASP A 96 5.78 8.10 11.40
CA ASP A 96 6.99 7.59 10.78
C ASP A 96 6.62 6.47 9.80
N PRO A 97 7.08 6.52 8.54
CA PRO A 97 6.73 5.52 7.54
C PRO A 97 7.22 4.12 7.93
N GLY A 98 8.36 4.00 8.60
CA GLY A 98 8.89 2.73 9.08
C GLY A 98 8.05 2.13 10.21
N GLU A 99 7.64 2.95 11.18
CA GLU A 99 6.78 2.48 12.29
C GLU A 99 5.40 2.03 11.79
N ILE A 100 4.78 2.77 10.85
CA ILE A 100 3.51 2.35 10.23
C ILE A 100 3.72 1.06 9.43
N ALA A 101 4.79 0.96 8.64
CA ALA A 101 5.09 -0.24 7.85
C ALA A 101 5.33 -1.48 8.73
N LEU A 102 5.97 -1.33 9.89
CA LEU A 102 6.14 -2.41 10.87
C LEU A 102 4.81 -2.89 11.45
N ALA A 103 3.89 -1.98 11.74
CA ALA A 103 2.55 -2.34 12.19
C ALA A 103 1.78 -3.12 11.11
N LEU A 104 1.85 -2.67 9.85
CA LEU A 104 1.25 -3.38 8.72
C LEU A 104 1.91 -4.75 8.49
N GLN A 105 3.24 -4.84 8.61
CA GLN A 105 3.96 -6.11 8.49
C GLN A 105 3.56 -7.10 9.58
N ALA A 106 3.36 -6.63 10.81
CA ALA A 106 2.94 -7.50 11.91
C ALA A 106 1.60 -8.18 11.61
N LEU A 107 0.64 -7.41 11.08
CA LEU A 107 -0.64 -7.96 10.60
C LEU A 107 -0.44 -8.90 9.41
N HIS A 108 0.35 -8.50 8.41
CA HIS A 108 0.62 -9.32 7.22
C HIS A 108 1.26 -10.66 7.55
N ARG A 109 2.10 -10.72 8.58
CA ARG A 109 2.73 -11.96 9.05
C ARG A 109 1.71 -12.91 9.69
N GLU A 110 0.74 -12.36 10.40
CA GLU A 110 -0.30 -13.16 11.06
C GLU A 110 -1.28 -13.70 10.01
N ASP A 111 -1.87 -12.81 9.22
CA ASP A 111 -2.71 -13.13 8.08
C ASP A 111 -2.79 -11.90 7.14
N PRO A 112 -2.40 -12.02 5.85
CA PRO A 112 -2.50 -10.95 4.87
C PRO A 112 -3.90 -10.31 4.79
N GLU A 113 -4.97 -11.07 5.06
CA GLU A 113 -6.34 -10.56 5.06
C GLU A 113 -6.58 -9.50 6.15
N LEU A 114 -5.82 -9.50 7.24
CA LEU A 114 -5.94 -8.49 8.29
C LEU A 114 -5.51 -7.12 7.80
N VAL A 115 -4.50 -7.07 6.92
CA VAL A 115 -4.08 -5.81 6.28
C VAL A 115 -5.15 -5.33 5.31
N VAL A 116 -5.72 -6.24 4.52
CA VAL A 116 -6.83 -5.92 3.60
C VAL A 116 -8.05 -5.43 4.38
N GLN A 117 -8.38 -6.06 5.50
CA GLN A 117 -9.48 -5.65 6.38
C GLN A 117 -9.25 -4.26 7.01
N LEU A 118 -7.98 -3.93 7.32
CA LEU A 118 -7.60 -2.64 7.85
C LEU A 118 -7.66 -1.54 6.78
N LEU A 119 -7.14 -1.80 5.57
CA LEU A 119 -7.04 -0.81 4.50
C LEU A 119 -8.32 -0.70 3.63
N GLY A 120 -9.03 -1.80 3.44
CA GLY A 120 -10.18 -1.94 2.52
C GLY A 120 -11.54 -1.52 3.10
N SER A 121 -11.52 -0.87 4.25
CA SER A 121 -12.71 -0.44 4.98
C SER A 121 -13.59 0.57 4.24
N GLU A 122 -14.68 1.01 4.87
CA GLU A 122 -15.52 2.13 4.40
C GLU A 122 -14.72 3.41 4.07
N PHE A 123 -13.51 3.53 4.63
CA PHE A 123 -12.60 4.64 4.41
C PHE A 123 -11.75 4.52 3.15
N ARG A 124 -11.89 3.45 2.35
CA ARG A 124 -11.07 3.23 1.13
C ARG A 124 -11.16 4.37 0.12
N ASP A 125 -12.26 5.12 0.12
CA ASP A 125 -12.47 6.26 -0.76
C ASP A 125 -12.05 7.61 -0.16
N LEU A 126 -11.56 7.63 1.09
CA LEU A 126 -10.96 8.84 1.65
C LEU A 126 -9.67 9.20 0.90
N PRO A 127 -9.38 10.50 0.70
CA PRO A 127 -8.21 10.98 -0.04
C PRO A 127 -6.89 10.28 0.33
N VAL A 128 -6.58 10.24 1.63
CA VAL A 128 -5.32 9.65 2.12
C VAL A 128 -5.29 8.13 1.95
N MET A 129 -6.42 7.43 2.08
CA MET A 129 -6.48 5.99 1.90
C MET A 129 -6.29 5.61 0.44
N LYS A 130 -6.92 6.34 -0.49
CA LYS A 130 -6.70 6.18 -1.93
C LYS A 130 -5.22 6.34 -2.31
N LEU A 131 -4.57 7.39 -1.82
CA LEU A 131 -3.15 7.62 -2.04
C LEU A 131 -2.29 6.49 -1.48
N THR A 132 -2.64 5.99 -0.29
CA THR A 132 -1.92 4.89 0.37
C THR A 132 -2.05 3.58 -0.41
N LEU A 133 -3.27 3.20 -0.79
CA LEU A 133 -3.54 2.00 -1.59
C LEU A 133 -2.83 2.06 -2.95
N ALA A 134 -2.89 3.20 -3.63
CA ALA A 134 -2.22 3.41 -4.91
C ALA A 134 -0.68 3.35 -4.76
N ALA A 135 -0.13 3.92 -3.70
CA ALA A 135 1.31 3.88 -3.42
C ALA A 135 1.77 2.43 -3.17
N LEU A 136 1.05 1.69 -2.32
CA LEU A 136 1.35 0.29 -2.01
C LEU A 136 1.29 -0.58 -3.26
N ALA A 137 0.22 -0.48 -4.05
CA ALA A 137 0.07 -1.22 -5.29
C ALA A 137 1.16 -0.84 -6.31
N GLY A 138 1.42 0.46 -6.48
CA GLY A 138 2.43 0.96 -7.42
C GLY A 138 3.85 0.49 -7.08
N VAL A 139 4.24 0.58 -5.81
CA VAL A 139 5.56 0.12 -5.34
C VAL A 139 5.68 -1.41 -5.44
N ALA A 140 4.65 -2.15 -5.02
CA ALA A 140 4.64 -3.61 -5.12
C ALA A 140 4.83 -4.06 -6.57
N ALA A 141 4.02 -3.53 -7.50
CA ALA A 141 4.12 -3.88 -8.90
C ALA A 141 5.44 -3.45 -9.54
N ARG A 142 5.97 -2.26 -9.21
CA ARG A 142 7.31 -1.84 -9.67
C ARG A 142 8.37 -2.87 -9.26
N ARG A 143 8.31 -3.35 -8.02
CA ARG A 143 9.24 -4.36 -7.48
C ARG A 143 9.00 -5.76 -8.06
N SER A 144 7.79 -6.09 -8.51
CA SER A 144 7.49 -7.34 -9.23
C SER A 144 7.94 -7.32 -10.69
N VAL A 145 7.94 -6.15 -11.33
CA VAL A 145 8.36 -5.97 -12.73
C VAL A 145 9.88 -5.85 -12.86
N ILE A 146 10.55 -5.24 -11.87
CA ILE A 146 12.01 -5.07 -11.84
C ILE A 146 12.62 -6.19 -10.96
N PRO A 147 13.24 -7.22 -11.54
CA PRO A 147 13.89 -8.28 -10.76
C PRO A 147 15.01 -7.70 -9.88
N PRO A 148 15.27 -8.29 -8.70
CA PRO A 148 16.24 -7.77 -7.73
C PRO A 148 17.67 -7.61 -8.30
N ASP A 149 18.04 -8.39 -9.31
CA ASP A 149 19.34 -8.31 -10.00
C ASP A 149 19.57 -7.03 -10.82
N GLN A 150 18.54 -6.21 -11.08
CA GLN A 150 18.68 -4.97 -11.85
C GLN A 150 18.66 -3.68 -11.01
N ARG A 151 18.65 -3.78 -9.68
CA ARG A 151 18.81 -2.62 -8.78
C ARG A 151 20.31 -2.38 -8.54
N ARG A 152 20.98 -1.78 -9.53
CA ARG A 152 22.35 -1.26 -9.39
C ARG A 152 22.35 0.24 -9.13
#